data_AF-A0AAF1C3L3-F1
#
_entry.id   AF-A0AAF1C3L3-F1
#
_cell.length_a   1.000
_cell.length_b   1.000
_cell.length_c   1.000
_cell.angle_alpha   90.00
_cell.angle_beta   90.00
_cell.angle_gamma   90.00
#
_symmetry.space_group_name_H-M   'P 1'
#
loop_
_entity.id
_entity.type
_entity.pdbx_description
1 polymer ?
#
loop_
_entity_poly.entity_id
_entity_poly.type
_entity_poly.pdbx_seq_one_letter_code
_entity_poly.pdbx_strand_id
1 'polypeptide(L)'
;MIFAYIMTVFSSILTYLGIVCGYSIKNKSLFLIFNKIIGITVFKIKKISDIKNIFTIGLFFIGFGICVYIYFLMRMGGLVDLWLNLNQRVERAAGLGYFQSFYSFAISMGSLICLYVTFSKNKYFTSILIFLLNSFVLLSLGQRGPLLSFIISVMILRHYGIERFRKLFTLKRLFLIILMIIISLISVQFRQINAVEKYSGNVGLLMTDAFESFETHLLLRFSRVERDVVILKYFDENDFWLGSSYLSLVTAPIPRNIFPDKPPVDTGRYLLGMAEGRIINPPMPVSELPPSSWPEANWAGYMNFGILGFILLFFISGVIPAWIYNFMKFHSFSIGSILLYTEFCRVSVLSPSGIVGILTNLILFFILSFAYKLYLFMIRKNKKGRNSITFENQL
;
A
#
# COMPACT_ATOMS: atom_id res chain seq x y z
N MET A 1 18.92 -11.55 -21.77
CA MET A 1 18.10 -12.36 -20.82
C MET A 1 18.90 -12.87 -19.63
N ILE A 2 20.00 -13.63 -19.81
CA ILE A 2 20.84 -14.14 -18.69
C ILE A 2 21.31 -13.02 -17.76
N PHE A 3 21.79 -11.91 -18.32
CA PHE A 3 22.23 -10.75 -17.53
C PHE A 3 21.11 -10.17 -16.65
N ALA A 4 19.87 -10.11 -17.16
CA ALA A 4 18.72 -9.65 -16.38
C ALA A 4 18.44 -10.57 -15.17
N TYR A 5 18.51 -11.90 -15.35
CA TYR A 5 18.38 -12.85 -14.24
C TYR A 5 19.48 -12.65 -13.18
N ILE A 6 20.74 -12.48 -13.60
CA ILE A 6 21.86 -12.21 -12.69
C ILE A 6 21.58 -10.93 -11.90
N MET A 7 21.13 -9.87 -12.58
CA MET A 7 20.78 -8.60 -11.94
C MET A 7 19.61 -8.76 -10.95
N THR A 8 18.58 -9.53 -11.27
CA THR A 8 17.48 -9.81 -10.33
C THR A 8 17.99 -10.52 -9.06
N VAL A 9 18.87 -11.51 -9.18
CA VAL A 9 19.49 -12.18 -8.02
C VAL A 9 20.36 -11.19 -7.24
N PHE A 10 21.18 -10.40 -7.93
CA PHE A 10 22.03 -9.40 -7.32
C PHE A 10 21.23 -8.33 -6.55
N SER A 11 20.08 -7.91 -7.09
CA SER A 11 19.15 -6.98 -6.40
C SER A 11 18.66 -7.53 -5.05
N SER A 12 18.44 -8.85 -4.97
CA SER A 12 18.00 -9.52 -3.75
C SER A 12 19.13 -9.55 -2.71
N ILE A 13 20.37 -9.80 -3.16
CA ILE A 13 21.56 -9.75 -2.32
C ILE A 13 21.76 -8.33 -1.77
N LEU A 14 21.68 -7.31 -2.61
CA LEU A 14 21.82 -5.90 -2.21
C LEU A 14 20.75 -5.49 -1.19
N THR A 15 19.50 -5.89 -1.42
CA THR A 15 18.40 -5.64 -0.49
C THR A 15 18.68 -6.33 0.87
N TYR A 16 19.15 -7.57 0.85
CA TYR A 16 19.52 -8.31 2.05
C TYR A 16 20.68 -7.64 2.82
N LEU A 17 21.73 -7.20 2.11
CA LEU A 17 22.83 -6.43 2.69
C LEU A 17 22.31 -5.13 3.33
N GLY A 18 21.42 -4.43 2.65
CA GLY A 18 20.74 -3.25 3.18
C GLY A 18 19.97 -3.55 4.47
N ILE A 19 19.26 -4.68 4.54
CA ILE A 19 18.57 -5.12 5.76
C ILE A 19 19.57 -5.34 6.90
N VAL A 20 20.67 -6.05 6.66
CA VAL A 20 21.72 -6.30 7.68
C VAL A 20 22.34 -4.99 8.19
N CYS A 21 22.65 -4.06 7.29
CA CYS A 21 23.15 -2.74 7.65
C CYS A 21 22.10 -1.94 8.45
N GLY A 22 20.84 -1.93 8.00
CA GLY A 22 19.75 -1.23 8.68
C GLY A 22 19.50 -1.75 10.10
N TYR A 23 19.69 -3.06 10.34
CA TYR A 23 19.62 -3.63 11.70
C TYR A 23 20.69 -3.09 12.64
N SER A 24 21.84 -2.69 12.11
CA SER A 24 22.95 -2.12 12.88
C SER A 24 22.68 -0.67 13.28
N ILE A 25 21.78 0.04 12.59
CA ILE A 25 21.40 1.43 12.90
C ILE A 25 20.45 1.45 14.11
N LYS A 26 20.99 1.73 15.30
CA LYS A 26 20.23 1.83 16.57
C LYS A 26 20.35 3.21 17.22
N ASN A 27 20.26 4.27 16.42
CA ASN A 27 20.43 5.63 16.92
C ASN A 27 19.15 6.16 17.60
N LYS A 28 19.16 6.21 18.94
CA LYS A 28 18.03 6.71 19.75
C LYS A 28 17.65 8.15 19.41
N SER A 29 18.60 9.02 19.09
CA SER A 29 18.32 10.43 18.77
C SER A 29 17.48 10.55 17.50
N LEU A 30 17.83 9.79 16.44
CA LEU A 30 17.06 9.73 15.20
C LEU A 30 15.64 9.20 15.44
N PHE A 31 15.47 8.17 16.28
CA PHE A 31 14.14 7.67 16.63
C PHE A 31 13.29 8.71 17.36
N LEU A 32 13.87 9.51 18.26
CA LEU A 32 13.17 10.58 18.95
C LEU A 32 12.74 11.70 17.99
N ILE A 33 13.61 12.10 17.07
CA ILE A 33 13.29 13.10 16.03
C ILE A 33 12.17 12.59 15.13
N PHE A 34 12.29 11.37 14.62
CA PHE A 34 11.29 10.74 13.77
C PHE A 34 9.93 10.61 14.46
N ASN A 35 9.93 10.22 15.74
CA ASN A 35 8.72 10.15 16.55
C ASN A 35 8.08 11.55 16.78
N LYS A 36 8.88 12.61 16.89
CA LYS A 36 8.35 13.99 16.99
C LYS A 36 7.68 14.42 15.69
N ILE A 37 8.23 14.04 14.54
CA ILE A 37 7.69 14.35 13.21
C ILE A 37 6.38 13.58 12.96
N ILE A 38 6.37 12.26 13.17
CA ILE A 38 5.20 11.43 12.84
C ILE A 38 4.14 11.43 13.95
N GLY A 39 4.55 11.69 15.20
CA GLY A 39 3.65 11.72 16.35
C GLY A 39 3.21 10.34 16.83
N ILE A 40 4.09 9.33 16.82
CA ILE A 40 3.76 7.91 17.09
C ILE A 40 3.49 7.63 18.58
N THR A 41 3.81 8.57 19.48
CA THR A 41 3.59 8.48 20.95
C THR A 41 2.15 8.19 21.39
N VAL A 42 1.23 8.14 20.44
CA VAL A 42 -0.20 8.23 20.60
C VAL A 42 -0.86 6.91 20.97
N PHE A 43 -0.33 5.78 20.51
CA PHE A 43 -1.02 4.49 20.69
C PHE A 43 -0.33 3.54 21.68
N LYS A 44 0.01 4.02 22.87
CA LYS A 44 0.39 3.12 23.97
C LYS A 44 -0.86 2.67 24.72
N ILE A 45 -1.21 1.40 24.61
CA ILE A 45 -2.27 0.78 25.41
C ILE A 45 -1.73 0.59 26.82
N LYS A 46 -2.30 1.30 27.81
CA LYS A 46 -1.97 1.11 29.23
C LYS A 46 -3.16 0.62 30.04
N LYS A 47 -4.39 0.89 29.60
CA LYS A 47 -5.63 0.57 30.33
C LYS A 47 -6.72 -0.01 29.42
N ILE A 48 -7.66 -0.77 29.99
CA ILE A 48 -8.83 -1.34 29.27
C ILE A 48 -9.66 -0.25 28.57
N SER A 49 -9.80 0.93 29.19
CA SER A 49 -10.48 2.07 28.58
C SER A 49 -9.82 2.55 27.29
N ASP A 50 -8.51 2.36 27.15
CA ASP A 50 -7.77 2.73 25.94
C ASP A 50 -8.18 1.78 24.79
N ILE A 51 -8.49 0.52 25.10
CA ILE A 51 -8.92 -0.48 24.12
C ILE A 51 -10.26 -0.10 23.49
N LYS A 52 -11.23 0.37 24.29
CA LYS A 52 -12.53 0.84 23.77
C LYS A 52 -12.34 2.07 22.87
N ASN A 53 -11.55 3.04 23.33
CA ASN A 53 -11.26 4.27 22.58
C ASN A 53 -10.56 3.97 21.24
N ILE A 54 -9.57 3.06 21.25
CA ILE A 54 -8.85 2.64 20.04
C ILE A 54 -9.79 1.99 19.04
N PHE A 55 -10.70 1.12 19.51
CA PHE A 55 -11.70 0.50 18.63
C PHE A 55 -12.66 1.53 18.02
N THR A 56 -13.15 2.48 18.82
CA THR A 56 -14.03 3.57 18.34
C THR A 56 -13.34 4.41 17.25
N ILE A 57 -12.04 4.67 17.41
CA ILE A 57 -11.26 5.41 16.41
C ILE A 57 -11.08 4.58 15.14
N GLY A 58 -10.80 3.28 15.27
CA GLY A 58 -10.77 2.37 14.12
C GLY A 58 -12.10 2.39 13.34
N LEU A 59 -13.24 2.31 14.04
CA LEU A 59 -14.57 2.43 13.42
C LEU A 59 -14.81 3.79 12.77
N PHE A 60 -14.38 4.88 13.40
CA PHE A 60 -14.48 6.22 12.82
C PHE A 60 -13.72 6.31 11.49
N PHE A 61 -12.50 5.77 11.43
CA PHE A 61 -11.71 5.75 10.20
C PHE A 61 -12.32 4.87 9.10
N ILE A 62 -12.88 3.71 9.47
CA ILE A 62 -13.64 2.87 8.52
C ILE A 62 -14.85 3.65 7.99
N GLY A 63 -15.65 4.25 8.87
CA GLY A 63 -16.84 5.01 8.48
C GLY A 63 -16.50 6.20 7.57
N PHE A 64 -15.49 6.98 7.94
CA PHE A 64 -15.05 8.11 7.13
C PHE A 64 -14.48 7.66 5.78
N GLY A 65 -13.69 6.58 5.78
CA GLY A 65 -13.19 5.97 4.56
C GLY A 65 -14.32 5.48 3.65
N ILE A 66 -15.38 4.86 4.19
CA ILE A 66 -16.56 4.45 3.43
C ILE A 66 -17.27 5.67 2.81
N CYS A 67 -17.42 6.78 3.54
CA CYS A 67 -18.00 8.00 2.98
C CYS A 67 -17.19 8.52 1.78
N VAL A 68 -15.85 8.55 1.89
CA VAL A 68 -14.97 8.97 0.78
C VAL A 68 -15.03 7.96 -0.38
N TYR A 69 -15.13 6.66 -0.09
CA TYR A 69 -15.30 5.62 -1.10
C TYR A 69 -16.63 5.75 -1.85
N ILE A 70 -17.73 6.03 -1.16
CA ILE A 70 -19.04 6.29 -1.79
C ILE A 70 -18.95 7.52 -2.70
N TYR A 71 -18.36 8.61 -2.22
CA TYR A 71 -18.11 9.80 -3.04
C TYR A 71 -17.27 9.46 -4.28
N PHE A 72 -16.20 8.69 -4.11
CA PHE A 72 -15.37 8.22 -5.20
C PHE A 72 -16.16 7.41 -6.23
N LEU A 73 -17.00 6.46 -5.78
CA LEU A 73 -17.87 5.68 -6.66
C LEU A 73 -18.88 6.56 -7.41
N MET A 74 -19.49 7.55 -6.74
CA MET A 74 -20.43 8.48 -7.38
C MET A 74 -19.76 9.27 -8.51
N ARG A 75 -18.48 9.62 -8.36
CA ARG A 75 -17.70 10.31 -9.41
C ARG A 75 -17.31 9.39 -10.57
N MET A 76 -17.29 8.08 -10.35
CA MET A 76 -17.02 7.08 -11.39
C MET A 76 -18.28 6.57 -12.12
N GLY A 77 -19.49 7.02 -11.74
CA GLY A 77 -20.76 6.56 -12.29
C GLY A 77 -21.49 5.48 -11.46
N GLY A 78 -20.92 5.10 -10.31
CA GLY A 78 -21.48 4.11 -9.39
C GLY A 78 -20.81 2.72 -9.48
N LEU A 79 -21.17 1.82 -8.56
CA LEU A 79 -20.54 0.49 -8.48
C LEU A 79 -20.89 -0.41 -9.67
N VAL A 80 -22.15 -0.37 -10.11
CA VAL A 80 -22.62 -1.20 -11.24
C VAL A 80 -21.93 -0.78 -12.53
N ASP A 81 -21.90 0.53 -12.79
CA ASP A 81 -21.24 1.10 -13.96
C ASP A 81 -19.73 0.83 -13.97
N LEU A 82 -19.08 0.93 -12.80
CA LEU A 82 -17.68 0.53 -12.64
C LEU A 82 -17.44 -0.94 -12.99
N TRP A 83 -18.31 -1.85 -12.56
CA TRP A 83 -18.16 -3.29 -12.81
C TRP A 83 -18.40 -3.68 -14.26
N LEU A 84 -19.36 -3.03 -14.93
CA LEU A 84 -19.58 -3.22 -16.37
C LEU A 84 -18.40 -2.70 -17.21
N ASN A 85 -17.68 -1.69 -16.70
CA ASN A 85 -16.60 -1.02 -17.42
C ASN A 85 -15.23 -1.13 -16.71
N LEU A 86 -14.95 -2.27 -16.07
CA LEU A 86 -13.69 -2.50 -15.33
C LEU A 86 -12.42 -2.38 -16.19
N ASN A 87 -12.56 -2.54 -17.51
CA ASN A 87 -11.53 -2.30 -18.52
C ASN A 87 -11.14 -0.80 -18.58
N GLN A 88 -12.11 0.12 -18.47
CA GLN A 88 -11.91 1.59 -18.53
C GLN A 88 -11.64 2.23 -17.16
N ARG A 89 -11.45 1.43 -16.09
CA ARG A 89 -11.30 1.95 -14.72
C ARG A 89 -10.18 2.98 -14.56
N VAL A 90 -9.09 2.87 -15.33
CA VAL A 90 -7.92 3.76 -15.21
C VAL A 90 -8.28 5.16 -15.71
N GLU A 91 -9.04 5.25 -16.81
CA GLU A 91 -9.52 6.50 -17.38
C GLU A 91 -10.58 7.12 -16.46
N ARG A 92 -11.52 6.33 -15.96
CA ARG A 92 -12.57 6.81 -15.05
C ARG A 92 -12.05 7.23 -13.68
N ALA A 93 -10.95 6.63 -13.21
CA ALA A 93 -10.30 7.02 -11.97
C ALA A 93 -9.30 8.17 -12.15
N ALA A 94 -9.10 8.67 -13.38
CA ALA A 94 -8.16 9.75 -13.65
C ALA A 94 -8.53 11.00 -12.84
N GLY A 95 -7.54 11.58 -12.15
CA GLY A 95 -7.74 12.73 -11.28
C GLY A 95 -8.31 12.42 -9.89
N LEU A 96 -8.82 11.20 -9.65
CA LEU A 96 -9.38 10.78 -8.35
C LEU A 96 -8.38 10.06 -7.43
N GLY A 97 -7.10 10.01 -7.82
CA GLY A 97 -6.06 9.26 -7.11
C GLY A 97 -5.93 9.61 -5.63
N TYR A 98 -6.09 10.89 -5.24
CA TYR A 98 -6.04 11.30 -3.83
C TYR A 98 -7.19 10.72 -3.00
N PHE A 99 -8.41 10.72 -3.54
CA PHE A 99 -9.55 10.09 -2.89
C PHE A 99 -9.32 8.59 -2.75
N GLN A 100 -8.77 7.96 -3.80
CA GLN A 100 -8.44 6.54 -3.79
C GLN A 100 -7.43 6.17 -2.71
N SER A 101 -6.31 6.90 -2.64
CA SER A 101 -5.30 6.73 -1.61
C SER A 101 -5.88 6.96 -0.22
N PHE A 102 -6.69 8.01 -0.06
CA PHE A 102 -7.31 8.35 1.22
C PHE A 102 -8.23 7.24 1.73
N TYR A 103 -9.25 6.84 0.97
CA TYR A 103 -10.20 5.84 1.46
C TYR A 103 -9.50 4.48 1.66
N SER A 104 -8.58 4.11 0.77
CA SER A 104 -7.86 2.83 0.87
C SER A 104 -7.02 2.78 2.14
N PHE A 105 -6.35 3.89 2.47
CA PHE A 105 -5.60 4.05 3.72
C PHE A 105 -6.54 4.03 4.93
N ALA A 106 -7.59 4.88 4.94
CA ALA A 106 -8.47 5.05 6.08
C ALA A 106 -9.20 3.75 6.46
N ILE A 107 -9.75 3.04 5.48
CA ILE A 107 -10.43 1.76 5.72
C ILE A 107 -9.41 0.70 6.14
N SER A 108 -8.28 0.56 5.43
CA SER A 108 -7.27 -0.45 5.80
C SER A 108 -6.72 -0.23 7.20
N MET A 109 -6.36 1.01 7.56
CA MET A 109 -5.85 1.34 8.88
C MET A 109 -6.90 1.20 9.97
N GLY A 110 -8.11 1.71 9.73
CA GLY A 110 -9.22 1.54 10.66
C GLY A 110 -9.54 0.06 10.91
N SER A 111 -9.53 -0.76 9.85
CA SER A 111 -9.68 -2.21 9.95
C SER A 111 -8.54 -2.87 10.72
N LEU A 112 -7.28 -2.51 10.48
CA LEU A 112 -6.14 -3.05 11.26
C LEU A 112 -6.26 -2.68 12.75
N ILE A 113 -6.66 -1.46 13.07
CA ILE A 113 -6.89 -1.02 14.46
C ILE A 113 -8.00 -1.85 15.11
N CYS A 114 -9.13 -2.02 14.42
CA CYS A 114 -10.23 -2.81 14.96
C CYS A 114 -9.87 -4.30 15.09
N LEU A 115 -9.19 -4.87 14.10
CA LEU A 115 -8.70 -6.26 14.10
C LEU A 115 -7.75 -6.52 15.25
N TYR A 116 -6.84 -5.58 15.53
CA TYR A 116 -5.97 -5.65 16.69
C TYR A 116 -6.80 -5.85 17.98
N VAL A 117 -7.80 -5.00 18.20
CA VAL A 117 -8.65 -5.06 19.39
C VAL A 117 -9.49 -6.34 19.45
N THR A 118 -10.08 -6.76 18.33
CA THR A 118 -10.96 -7.94 18.31
C THR A 118 -10.18 -9.24 18.48
N PHE A 119 -9.00 -9.35 17.88
CA PHE A 119 -8.11 -10.49 18.08
C PHE A 119 -7.59 -10.54 19.52
N SER A 120 -7.19 -9.41 20.13
CA SER A 120 -6.81 -9.37 21.56
C SER A 120 -7.93 -9.78 22.51
N LYS A 121 -9.20 -9.71 22.06
CA LYS A 121 -10.39 -10.14 22.83
C LYS A 121 -10.97 -11.47 22.37
N ASN A 122 -10.28 -12.22 21.49
CA ASN A 122 -10.77 -13.47 20.89
C ASN A 122 -12.16 -13.36 20.20
N LYS A 123 -12.53 -12.17 19.70
CA LYS A 123 -13.79 -11.93 18.97
C LYS A 123 -13.61 -12.25 17.48
N TYR A 124 -13.49 -13.54 17.15
CA TYR A 124 -13.18 -13.99 15.79
C TYR A 124 -14.27 -13.63 14.77
N PHE A 125 -15.55 -13.75 15.13
CA PHE A 125 -16.65 -13.41 14.23
C PHE A 125 -16.61 -11.94 13.78
N THR A 126 -16.48 -11.00 14.73
CA THR A 126 -16.33 -9.57 14.41
C THR A 126 -15.08 -9.32 13.56
N SER A 127 -13.99 -10.05 13.81
CA SER A 127 -12.76 -9.92 13.03
C SER A 127 -12.97 -10.36 11.58
N ILE A 128 -13.68 -11.46 11.36
CA ILE A 128 -14.04 -11.94 10.01
C ILE A 128 -14.91 -10.92 9.29
N LEU A 129 -15.92 -10.36 9.97
CA LEU A 129 -16.79 -9.35 9.37
C LEU A 129 -16.03 -8.10 8.91
N ILE A 130 -15.13 -7.58 9.75
CA ILE A 130 -14.28 -6.42 9.43
C ILE A 130 -13.34 -6.74 8.27
N PHE A 131 -12.76 -7.94 8.26
CA PHE A 131 -11.90 -8.39 7.19
C PHE A 131 -12.64 -8.50 5.85
N LEU A 132 -13.83 -9.10 5.85
CA LEU A 132 -14.68 -9.23 4.65
C LEU A 132 -15.11 -7.86 4.11
N LEU A 133 -15.53 -6.95 5.00
CA LEU A 133 -15.92 -5.59 4.62
C LEU A 133 -14.77 -4.85 3.93
N ASN A 134 -13.56 -4.87 4.53
CA ASN A 134 -12.42 -4.21 3.89
C ASN A 134 -12.03 -4.90 2.58
N SER A 135 -12.05 -6.24 2.56
CA SER A 135 -11.71 -7.00 1.36
C SER A 135 -12.66 -6.68 0.20
N PHE A 136 -13.95 -6.53 0.46
CA PHE A 136 -14.94 -6.12 -0.54
C PHE A 136 -14.60 -4.74 -1.13
N VAL A 137 -14.31 -3.75 -0.28
CA VAL A 137 -13.97 -2.40 -0.75
C VAL A 137 -12.65 -2.37 -1.53
N LEU A 138 -11.64 -3.15 -1.12
CA LEU A 138 -10.37 -3.20 -1.83
C LEU A 138 -10.47 -3.95 -3.17
N LEU A 139 -11.35 -4.96 -3.27
CA LEU A 139 -11.59 -5.74 -4.48
C LEU A 139 -12.54 -5.07 -5.46
N SER A 140 -13.35 -4.09 -5.04
CA SER A 140 -14.38 -3.48 -5.89
C SER A 140 -13.82 -2.82 -7.15
N LEU A 141 -12.56 -2.37 -7.14
CA LEU A 141 -11.85 -1.85 -8.32
C LEU A 141 -11.21 -2.93 -9.20
N GLY A 142 -11.47 -4.21 -8.92
CA GLY A 142 -10.83 -5.34 -9.59
C GLY A 142 -9.32 -5.42 -9.34
N GLN A 143 -8.81 -4.82 -8.26
CA GLN A 143 -7.39 -4.80 -7.92
C GLN A 143 -7.04 -5.85 -6.86
N ARG A 144 -6.10 -6.75 -7.19
CA ARG A 144 -5.59 -7.76 -6.23
C ARG A 144 -4.51 -7.21 -5.27
N GLY A 145 -3.68 -6.29 -5.75
CA GLY A 145 -2.53 -5.76 -5.00
C GLY A 145 -2.89 -5.19 -3.62
N PRO A 146 -3.92 -4.32 -3.50
CA PRO A 146 -4.34 -3.78 -2.22
C PRO A 146 -4.79 -4.85 -1.20
N LEU A 147 -5.57 -5.84 -1.64
CA LEU A 147 -6.00 -6.95 -0.77
C LEU A 147 -4.82 -7.80 -0.29
N LEU A 148 -3.93 -8.20 -1.19
CA LEU A 148 -2.71 -8.96 -0.84
C LEU A 148 -1.89 -8.20 0.20
N SER A 149 -1.71 -6.89 -0.01
CA SER A 149 -0.95 -6.03 0.88
C SER A 149 -1.64 -5.85 2.24
N PHE A 150 -2.97 -5.77 2.27
CA PHE A 150 -3.75 -5.74 3.50
C PHE A 150 -3.60 -7.05 4.29
N ILE A 151 -3.61 -8.21 3.62
CA ILE A 151 -3.44 -9.51 4.28
C ILE A 151 -2.05 -9.64 4.90
N ILE A 152 -1.00 -9.22 4.19
CA ILE A 152 0.36 -9.13 4.75
C ILE A 152 0.35 -8.21 5.98
N SER A 153 -0.36 -7.10 5.93
CA SER A 153 -0.49 -6.17 7.07
C SER A 153 -1.20 -6.82 8.27
N VAL A 154 -2.25 -7.60 8.05
CA VAL A 154 -2.94 -8.38 9.10
C VAL A 154 -1.99 -9.43 9.70
N MET A 155 -1.18 -10.10 8.87
CA MET A 155 -0.18 -11.07 9.32
C MET A 155 0.88 -10.42 10.21
N ILE A 156 1.45 -9.28 9.78
CA ILE A 156 2.41 -8.50 10.56
C ILE A 156 1.79 -8.03 11.88
N LEU A 157 0.57 -7.47 11.81
CA LEU A 157 -0.18 -7.01 12.99
C LEU A 157 -0.36 -8.13 14.01
N ARG A 158 -0.82 -9.30 13.57
CA ARG A 158 -1.00 -10.45 14.46
C ARG A 158 0.33 -10.93 15.03
N HIS A 159 1.36 -11.07 14.19
CA HIS A 159 2.67 -11.58 14.58
C HIS A 159 3.34 -10.72 15.65
N TYR A 160 3.36 -9.39 15.47
CA TYR A 160 4.06 -8.48 16.37
C TYR A 160 3.17 -7.92 17.49
N GLY A 161 1.85 -7.79 17.26
CA GLY A 161 0.95 -7.15 18.20
C GLY A 161 0.23 -8.09 19.16
N ILE A 162 0.12 -9.38 18.84
CA ILE A 162 -0.76 -10.31 19.56
C ILE A 162 -0.04 -11.63 19.85
N GLU A 163 0.22 -12.43 18.82
CA GLU A 163 0.82 -13.76 18.94
C GLU A 163 1.80 -14.00 17.80
N ARG A 164 3.03 -14.35 18.18
CA ARG A 164 4.09 -14.67 17.22
C ARG A 164 3.75 -15.96 16.48
N PHE A 165 3.83 -15.90 15.15
CA PHE A 165 3.77 -17.09 14.32
C PHE A 165 5.03 -17.95 14.53
N ARG A 166 4.89 -19.11 15.19
CA ARG A 166 5.97 -20.10 15.30
C ARG A 166 6.17 -20.91 14.01
N LYS A 167 5.10 -21.17 13.26
CA LYS A 167 5.12 -21.89 11.98
C LYS A 167 4.29 -21.10 10.97
N LEU A 168 4.85 -20.72 9.83
CA LEU A 168 4.13 -19.98 8.78
C LEU A 168 3.20 -20.90 7.97
N PHE A 169 3.61 -22.15 7.75
CA PHE A 169 2.92 -23.13 6.91
C PHE A 169 2.03 -24.08 7.72
N THR A 170 0.94 -23.55 8.29
CA THR A 170 -0.13 -24.42 8.83
C THR A 170 -1.15 -24.66 7.73
N LEU A 171 -1.78 -25.84 7.68
CA LEU A 171 -2.84 -26.18 6.69
C LEU A 171 -3.91 -25.08 6.55
N LYS A 172 -4.40 -24.54 7.68
CA LYS A 172 -5.36 -23.42 7.69
C LYS A 172 -4.85 -22.16 6.98
N ARG A 173 -3.55 -21.89 7.04
CA ARG A 173 -2.92 -20.71 6.42
C ARG A 173 -2.60 -20.95 4.95
N LEU A 174 -2.19 -22.17 4.61
CA LEU A 174 -2.04 -22.61 3.21
C LEU A 174 -3.37 -22.51 2.47
N PHE A 175 -4.47 -22.94 3.10
CA PHE A 175 -5.81 -22.78 2.54
C PHE A 175 -6.14 -21.30 2.24
N LEU A 176 -5.81 -20.39 3.15
CA LEU A 176 -6.03 -18.95 2.94
C LEU A 176 -5.18 -18.41 1.78
N ILE A 177 -3.92 -18.85 1.64
CA ILE A 177 -3.06 -18.48 0.51
C ILE A 177 -3.64 -18.99 -0.81
N ILE A 178 -4.11 -20.25 -0.85
CA ILE A 178 -4.74 -20.85 -2.04
C ILE A 178 -6.01 -20.08 -2.42
N LEU A 179 -6.86 -19.76 -1.44
CA LEU A 179 -8.07 -18.97 -1.67
C LEU A 179 -7.74 -17.59 -2.28
N MET A 180 -6.66 -16.94 -1.80
CA MET A 180 -6.21 -15.67 -2.36
C MET A 180 -5.73 -15.81 -3.81
N ILE A 181 -5.01 -16.89 -4.13
CA ILE A 181 -4.59 -17.18 -5.50
C ILE A 181 -5.82 -17.33 -6.40
N ILE A 182 -6.82 -18.10 -5.97
CA ILE A 182 -8.08 -18.30 -6.73
C ILE A 182 -8.80 -16.97 -6.96
N ILE A 183 -9.02 -16.18 -5.90
CA ILE A 183 -9.64 -14.84 -6.03
C ILE A 183 -8.85 -13.96 -7.00
N SER A 184 -7.51 -14.03 -6.94
CA SER A 184 -6.65 -13.24 -7.81
C SER A 184 -6.74 -13.64 -9.28
N LEU A 185 -6.98 -14.92 -9.58
CA LEU A 185 -7.18 -15.43 -10.94
C LEU A 185 -8.54 -15.01 -11.50
N ILE A 186 -9.60 -15.20 -10.71
CA ILE A 186 -10.96 -14.83 -11.08
C ILE A 186 -11.06 -13.33 -11.34
N SER A 187 -10.47 -12.50 -10.48
CA SER A 187 -10.53 -11.03 -10.61
C SER A 187 -9.89 -10.48 -11.91
N VAL A 188 -8.96 -11.23 -12.52
CA VAL A 188 -8.33 -10.82 -13.78
C VAL A 188 -9.27 -11.00 -14.96
N GLN A 189 -10.11 -12.03 -14.95
CA GLN A 189 -11.05 -12.32 -16.03
C GLN A 189 -12.12 -11.23 -16.17
N PHE A 190 -12.55 -10.64 -15.06
CA PHE A 190 -13.49 -9.52 -15.03
C PHE A 190 -12.95 -8.20 -15.59
N ARG A 191 -11.70 -8.16 -16.07
CA ARG A 191 -11.12 -6.98 -16.74
C ARG A 191 -11.29 -7.01 -18.26
N GLN A 192 -11.72 -8.13 -18.82
CA GLN A 192 -11.99 -8.27 -20.24
C GLN A 192 -13.27 -7.51 -20.61
N ILE A 193 -13.36 -7.09 -21.87
CA ILE A 193 -14.58 -6.47 -22.41
C ILE A 193 -15.72 -7.50 -22.33
N ASN A 194 -16.89 -7.08 -21.86
CA ASN A 194 -18.09 -7.90 -21.69
C ASN A 194 -17.91 -9.14 -20.80
N ALA A 195 -16.96 -9.12 -19.86
CA ALA A 195 -16.70 -10.25 -18.96
C ALA A 195 -17.93 -10.65 -18.14
N VAL A 196 -18.74 -9.69 -17.69
CA VAL A 196 -19.96 -9.97 -16.91
C VAL A 196 -20.94 -10.81 -17.73
N GLU A 197 -21.18 -10.42 -19.00
CA GLU A 197 -22.07 -11.14 -19.92
C GLU A 197 -21.51 -12.52 -20.28
N LYS A 198 -20.19 -12.61 -20.49
CA LYS A 198 -19.49 -13.87 -20.81
C LYS A 198 -19.63 -14.91 -19.71
N TYR A 199 -19.56 -14.50 -18.44
CA TYR A 199 -19.48 -15.44 -17.30
C TYR A 199 -20.77 -15.59 -16.51
N SER A 200 -21.76 -14.70 -16.64
CA SER A 200 -23.02 -14.74 -15.87
C SER A 200 -23.84 -16.01 -16.12
N GLY A 201 -23.67 -16.66 -17.27
CA GLY A 201 -24.35 -17.92 -17.63
C GLY A 201 -23.49 -19.18 -17.55
N ASN A 202 -22.18 -19.07 -17.30
CA ASN A 202 -21.28 -20.23 -17.34
C ASN A 202 -20.10 -20.08 -16.36
N VAL A 203 -20.33 -20.47 -15.11
CA VAL A 203 -19.30 -20.50 -14.05
C VAL A 203 -18.17 -21.49 -14.39
N GLY A 204 -18.48 -22.56 -15.12
CA GLY A 204 -17.46 -23.51 -15.61
C GLY A 204 -16.43 -22.82 -16.49
N LEU A 205 -16.89 -22.01 -17.44
CA LEU A 205 -16.03 -21.22 -18.34
C LEU A 205 -15.16 -20.21 -17.59
N LEU A 206 -15.70 -19.57 -16.54
CA LEU A 206 -14.92 -18.66 -15.70
C LEU A 206 -13.76 -19.39 -15.03
N MET A 207 -14.01 -20.60 -14.53
CA MET A 207 -12.96 -21.39 -13.87
C MET A 207 -11.92 -21.87 -14.87
N THR A 208 -12.32 -22.36 -16.06
CA THR A 208 -11.36 -22.77 -17.10
C THR A 208 -10.49 -21.61 -17.55
N ASP A 209 -11.09 -20.47 -17.89
CA ASP A 209 -10.35 -19.27 -18.31
C ASP A 209 -9.40 -18.77 -17.20
N ALA A 210 -9.84 -18.84 -15.93
CA ALA A 210 -9.02 -18.49 -14.79
C ALA A 210 -7.82 -19.44 -14.59
N PHE A 211 -7.99 -20.74 -14.83
CA PHE A 211 -6.93 -21.74 -14.75
C PHE A 211 -5.96 -21.64 -15.92
N GLU A 212 -6.44 -21.47 -17.15
CA GLU A 212 -5.59 -21.27 -18.34
C GLU A 212 -4.75 -19.98 -18.23
N SER A 213 -5.34 -18.95 -17.63
CA SER A 213 -4.66 -17.69 -17.32
C SER A 213 -3.62 -17.79 -16.20
N PHE A 214 -3.49 -18.92 -15.51
CA PHE A 214 -2.57 -19.08 -14.39
C PHE A 214 -1.12 -18.87 -14.83
N GLU A 215 -0.71 -19.51 -15.91
CA GLU A 215 0.67 -19.43 -16.40
C GLU A 215 1.00 -18.00 -16.85
N THR A 216 0.16 -17.44 -17.71
CA THR A 216 0.38 -16.13 -18.33
C THR A 216 0.25 -14.97 -17.34
N HIS A 217 -0.70 -15.01 -16.40
CA HIS A 217 -1.00 -13.87 -15.53
C HIS A 217 -0.49 -14.01 -14.08
N LEU A 218 -0.14 -15.22 -13.62
CA LEU A 218 0.54 -15.43 -12.35
C LEU A 218 2.00 -15.81 -12.54
N LEU A 219 2.33 -16.97 -13.14
CA LEU A 219 3.71 -17.46 -13.20
C LEU A 219 4.65 -16.50 -13.95
N LEU A 220 4.28 -16.08 -15.15
CA LEU A 220 5.10 -15.16 -15.93
C LEU A 220 5.18 -13.76 -15.30
N ARG A 221 4.14 -13.31 -14.59
CA ARG A 221 4.14 -12.01 -13.89
C ARG A 221 4.86 -12.02 -12.54
N PHE A 222 5.10 -13.20 -11.94
CA PHE A 222 5.99 -13.33 -10.79
C PHE A 222 7.43 -13.03 -11.19
N SER A 223 7.83 -13.44 -12.39
CA SER A 223 9.09 -13.01 -12.99
C SER A 223 8.98 -11.56 -13.45
N ARG A 224 9.85 -10.68 -12.93
CA ARG A 224 9.99 -9.31 -13.44
C ARG A 224 10.97 -9.21 -14.61
N VAL A 225 11.56 -10.33 -15.01
CA VAL A 225 12.70 -10.38 -15.92
C VAL A 225 12.38 -9.80 -17.28
N GLU A 226 11.17 -9.95 -17.81
CA GLU A 226 10.76 -9.30 -19.06
C GLU A 226 10.92 -7.77 -19.00
N ARG A 227 10.44 -7.16 -17.92
CA ARG A 227 10.56 -5.71 -17.67
C ARG A 227 12.02 -5.30 -17.51
N ASP A 228 12.78 -6.09 -16.76
CA ASP A 228 14.19 -5.85 -16.52
C ASP A 228 14.99 -5.90 -17.85
N VAL A 229 14.65 -6.84 -18.74
CA VAL A 229 15.24 -6.93 -20.10
C VAL A 229 14.90 -5.72 -20.95
N VAL A 230 13.66 -5.22 -20.92
CA VAL A 230 13.27 -4.00 -21.63
C VAL A 230 14.10 -2.80 -21.16
N ILE A 231 14.25 -2.64 -19.84
CA ILE A 231 15.06 -1.55 -19.28
C ILE A 231 16.51 -1.67 -19.75
N LEU A 232 17.12 -2.84 -19.60
CA LEU A 232 18.52 -3.05 -19.96
C LEU A 232 18.76 -2.80 -21.44
N LYS A 233 17.89 -3.32 -22.33
CA LYS A 233 18.02 -3.11 -23.77
C LYS A 233 17.86 -1.64 -24.14
N TYR A 234 16.87 -0.95 -23.57
CA TYR A 234 16.62 0.45 -23.89
C TYR A 234 17.83 1.34 -23.56
N PHE A 235 18.45 1.16 -22.39
CA PHE A 235 19.61 1.96 -21.96
C PHE A 235 20.96 1.43 -22.46
N ASP A 236 20.98 0.34 -23.23
CA ASP A 236 22.15 -0.04 -24.04
C ASP A 236 22.27 0.87 -25.27
N GLU A 237 21.13 1.36 -25.75
CA GLU A 237 21.01 2.20 -26.97
C GLU A 237 20.75 3.68 -26.65
N ASN A 238 20.42 4.03 -25.40
CA ASN A 238 20.01 5.39 -24.99
C ASN A 238 20.69 5.83 -23.68
N ASP A 239 20.83 7.14 -23.50
CA ASP A 239 21.39 7.73 -22.29
C ASP A 239 20.50 7.54 -21.06
N PHE A 240 21.13 7.41 -19.89
CA PHE A 240 20.44 7.42 -18.60
C PHE A 240 19.75 8.76 -18.35
N TRP A 241 18.66 8.73 -17.59
CA TRP A 241 17.82 9.92 -17.37
C TRP A 241 18.37 10.93 -16.34
N LEU A 242 19.44 10.59 -15.62
CA LEU A 242 20.14 11.47 -14.67
C LEU A 242 19.22 12.13 -13.63
N GLY A 243 18.15 11.44 -13.22
CA GLY A 243 17.20 11.94 -12.22
C GLY A 243 16.00 12.68 -12.79
N SER A 244 15.90 12.88 -14.10
CA SER A 244 14.80 13.65 -14.72
C SER A 244 13.41 13.07 -14.40
N SER A 245 13.31 11.74 -14.30
CA SER A 245 12.06 11.06 -13.90
C SER A 245 11.62 11.40 -12.46
N TYR A 246 12.55 11.79 -11.57
CA TYR A 246 12.26 12.21 -10.19
C TYR A 246 11.75 13.65 -10.09
N LEU A 247 11.85 14.46 -11.14
CA LEU A 247 11.24 15.80 -11.17
C LEU A 247 9.71 15.74 -11.00
N SER A 248 9.10 14.60 -11.34
CA SER A 248 7.68 14.33 -11.07
C SER A 248 7.31 14.47 -9.59
N LEU A 249 8.24 14.24 -8.66
CA LEU A 249 8.01 14.41 -7.21
C LEU A 249 7.65 15.84 -6.82
N VAL A 250 8.27 16.83 -7.46
CA VAL A 250 8.03 18.26 -7.20
C VAL A 250 6.62 18.64 -7.63
N THR A 251 6.18 18.07 -8.76
CA THR A 251 4.86 18.36 -9.35
C THR A 251 3.74 17.47 -8.81
N ALA A 252 4.07 16.40 -8.08
CA ALA A 252 3.10 15.42 -7.60
C ALA A 252 1.93 16.05 -6.82
N PRO A 253 2.15 16.99 -5.87
CA PRO A 253 1.08 17.63 -5.10
C PRO A 253 0.10 18.45 -5.95
N ILE A 254 0.49 18.86 -7.17
CA ILE A 254 -0.28 19.76 -8.02
C ILE A 254 -1.38 18.97 -8.76
N PRO A 255 -2.67 19.33 -8.64
CA PRO A 255 -3.76 18.71 -9.39
C PRO A 255 -3.59 18.86 -10.91
N ARG A 256 -4.04 17.87 -11.70
CA ARG A 256 -3.97 17.92 -13.18
C ARG A 256 -4.74 19.09 -13.77
N ASN A 257 -5.83 19.49 -13.12
CA ASN A 257 -6.65 20.62 -13.60
C ASN A 257 -5.89 21.95 -13.55
N ILE A 258 -4.85 22.05 -12.69
CA ILE A 258 -4.01 23.25 -12.57
C ILE A 258 -2.75 23.11 -13.44
N PHE A 259 -2.21 21.90 -13.54
CA PHE A 259 -1.05 21.60 -14.40
C PHE A 259 -1.36 20.41 -15.33
N PRO A 260 -1.94 20.68 -16.52
CA PRO A 260 -2.36 19.63 -17.46
C PRO A 260 -1.20 18.76 -17.94
N ASP A 261 -0.07 19.40 -18.30
CA ASP A 261 1.12 18.76 -18.85
C ASP A 261 2.01 18.11 -17.78
N LYS A 262 1.49 17.96 -16.55
CA LYS A 262 2.29 17.41 -15.47
C LYS A 262 2.75 15.98 -15.78
N PRO A 263 4.03 15.66 -15.49
CA PRO A 263 4.56 14.33 -15.72
C PRO A 263 3.85 13.27 -14.86
N PRO A 264 3.87 11.99 -15.27
CA PRO A 264 3.34 10.92 -14.43
C PRO A 264 4.18 10.76 -13.17
N VAL A 265 3.49 10.63 -12.03
CA VAL A 265 4.08 10.05 -10.82
C VAL A 265 4.32 8.54 -11.01
N ASP A 266 3.44 7.88 -11.78
CA ASP A 266 3.58 6.48 -12.17
C ASP A 266 4.54 6.34 -13.35
N THR A 267 5.83 6.31 -13.04
CA THR A 267 6.94 6.14 -13.97
C THR A 267 6.93 4.79 -14.70
N GLY A 268 6.09 3.85 -14.29
CA GLY A 268 5.87 2.62 -15.05
C GLY A 268 5.22 2.85 -16.42
N ARG A 269 4.63 4.02 -16.65
CA ARG A 269 4.16 4.44 -17.99
C ARG A 269 5.32 4.66 -18.96
N TYR A 270 6.44 5.18 -18.47
CA TYR A 270 7.67 5.29 -19.26
C TYR A 270 8.17 3.91 -19.66
N LEU A 271 8.19 2.96 -18.72
CA LEU A 271 8.60 1.58 -18.99
C LEU A 271 7.74 0.91 -20.07
N LEU A 272 6.42 1.08 -20.01
CA LEU A 272 5.55 0.57 -21.06
C LEU A 272 5.81 1.26 -22.41
N GLY A 273 6.02 2.58 -22.42
CA GLY A 273 6.39 3.30 -23.63
C GLY A 273 7.69 2.78 -24.26
N MET A 274 8.70 2.46 -23.45
CA MET A 274 9.94 1.82 -23.91
C MET A 274 9.66 0.43 -24.49
N ALA A 275 8.80 -0.37 -23.85
CA ALA A 275 8.40 -1.69 -24.37
C ALA A 275 7.65 -1.61 -25.71
N GLU A 276 6.91 -0.54 -25.94
CA GLU A 276 6.24 -0.23 -27.21
C GLU A 276 7.18 0.33 -28.28
N GLY A 277 8.49 0.48 -27.98
CA GLY A 277 9.50 0.99 -28.92
C GLY A 277 9.51 2.51 -29.06
N ARG A 278 8.87 3.26 -28.15
CA ARG A 278 8.90 4.73 -28.16
C ARG A 278 10.22 5.24 -27.57
N ILE A 279 10.69 6.38 -28.07
CA ILE A 279 11.77 7.14 -27.44
C ILE A 279 11.17 7.92 -26.27
N ILE A 280 11.65 7.64 -25.07
CA ILE A 280 11.19 8.20 -23.81
C ILE A 280 12.26 9.10 -23.20
N ASN A 281 11.94 10.37 -23.04
CA ASN A 281 12.83 11.37 -22.44
C ASN A 281 12.11 12.13 -21.30
N PRO A 282 12.10 11.60 -20.07
CA PRO A 282 11.43 12.25 -18.96
C PRO A 282 12.04 13.64 -18.65
N PRO A 283 11.25 14.58 -18.12
CA PRO A 283 9.82 14.48 -17.84
C PRO A 283 8.97 14.67 -19.11
N MET A 284 8.00 13.77 -19.33
CA MET A 284 7.02 13.92 -20.42
C MET A 284 5.59 14.01 -19.85
N PRO A 285 4.68 14.76 -20.50
CA PRO A 285 3.27 14.79 -20.15
C PRO A 285 2.63 13.39 -20.19
N VAL A 286 1.63 13.16 -19.33
CA VAL A 286 0.92 11.87 -19.31
C VAL A 286 0.09 11.62 -20.57
N SER A 287 -0.33 12.67 -21.26
CA SER A 287 -1.04 12.60 -22.54
C SER A 287 -0.20 11.94 -23.66
N GLU A 288 1.12 12.01 -23.58
CA GLU A 288 2.04 11.44 -24.58
C GLU A 288 2.39 9.97 -24.29
N LEU A 289 1.94 9.44 -23.16
CA LEU A 289 2.33 8.12 -22.66
C LEU A 289 1.17 7.14 -22.71
N PRO A 290 1.46 5.83 -22.75
CA PRO A 290 0.43 4.81 -22.65
C PRO A 290 -0.50 5.01 -21.44
N PRO A 291 -1.80 4.65 -21.56
CA PRO A 291 -2.77 4.81 -20.48
C PRO A 291 -2.52 3.85 -19.31
N SER A 292 -1.76 2.77 -19.53
CA SER A 292 -1.39 1.77 -18.53
C SER A 292 0.10 1.83 -18.16
N SER A 293 0.52 1.07 -17.16
CA SER A 293 1.89 1.12 -16.65
C SER A 293 2.45 -0.26 -16.30
N TRP A 294 3.76 -0.39 -16.44
CA TRP A 294 4.54 -1.54 -16.00
C TRP A 294 5.41 -1.12 -14.81
N PRO A 295 5.19 -1.66 -13.60
CA PRO A 295 5.93 -1.20 -12.44
C PRO A 295 7.38 -1.66 -12.50
N GLU A 296 8.28 -0.69 -12.53
CA GLU A 296 9.75 -0.79 -12.59
C GLU A 296 10.40 -0.99 -11.21
N ALA A 297 9.71 -0.58 -10.15
CA ALA A 297 10.22 -0.64 -8.78
C ALA A 297 11.60 0.06 -8.61
N ASN A 298 12.56 -0.57 -7.92
CA ASN A 298 13.87 0.03 -7.68
C ASN A 298 14.77 0.04 -8.93
N TRP A 299 14.35 -0.56 -10.05
CA TRP A 299 15.03 -0.37 -11.33
C TRP A 299 14.97 1.07 -11.83
N ALA A 300 14.10 1.91 -11.26
CA ALA A 300 14.19 3.36 -11.42
C ALA A 300 15.60 3.89 -11.14
N GLY A 301 16.35 3.25 -10.23
CA GLY A 301 17.75 3.61 -9.96
C GLY A 301 18.65 3.38 -11.16
N TYR A 302 18.47 2.24 -11.84
CA TYR A 302 19.20 1.93 -13.08
C TYR A 302 18.85 2.92 -14.20
N MET A 303 17.56 3.18 -14.39
CA MET A 303 17.07 4.06 -15.47
C MET A 303 17.60 5.50 -15.33
N ASN A 304 17.91 5.95 -14.10
CA ASN A 304 18.41 7.30 -13.86
C ASN A 304 19.94 7.38 -13.72
N PHE A 305 20.59 6.39 -13.09
CA PHE A 305 22.01 6.49 -12.73
C PHE A 305 22.79 5.20 -13.00
N GLY A 306 22.29 4.35 -13.90
CA GLY A 306 22.91 3.08 -14.27
C GLY A 306 23.14 2.15 -13.07
N ILE A 307 24.23 1.39 -13.12
CA ILE A 307 24.54 0.38 -12.10
C ILE A 307 24.67 0.97 -10.69
N LEU A 308 25.16 2.21 -10.56
CA LEU A 308 25.31 2.87 -9.26
C LEU A 308 23.94 3.17 -8.64
N GLY A 309 23.00 3.71 -9.43
CA GLY A 309 21.65 3.94 -8.96
C GLY A 309 20.91 2.64 -8.62
N PHE A 310 21.11 1.60 -9.43
CA PHE A 310 20.59 0.26 -9.14
C PHE A 310 21.05 -0.25 -7.77
N ILE A 311 22.36 -0.21 -7.51
CA ILE A 311 22.95 -0.65 -6.24
C ILE A 311 22.36 0.15 -5.08
N LEU A 312 22.36 1.48 -5.21
CA LEU A 312 21.93 2.40 -4.16
C LEU A 312 20.46 2.21 -3.79
N LEU A 313 19.55 2.13 -4.77
CA LEU A 313 18.13 2.03 -4.49
C LEU A 313 17.74 0.68 -3.88
N PHE A 314 18.27 -0.43 -4.40
CA PHE A 314 18.00 -1.74 -3.79
C PHE A 314 18.57 -1.83 -2.38
N PHE A 315 19.79 -1.33 -2.15
CA PHE A 315 20.39 -1.29 -0.82
C PHE A 315 19.55 -0.44 0.17
N ILE A 316 19.20 0.80 -0.17
CA ILE A 316 18.40 1.68 0.70
C ILE A 316 17.01 1.07 0.95
N SER A 317 16.40 0.43 -0.06
CA SER A 317 15.10 -0.23 0.12
C SER A 317 15.12 -1.37 1.14
N GLY A 318 16.29 -1.98 1.40
CA GLY A 318 16.49 -2.93 2.49
C GLY A 318 16.76 -2.26 3.84
N VAL A 319 17.53 -1.17 3.84
CA VAL A 319 17.86 -0.40 5.06
C VAL A 319 16.60 0.16 5.72
N ILE A 320 15.70 0.78 4.96
CA ILE A 320 14.50 1.45 5.47
C ILE A 320 13.62 0.52 6.33
N PRO A 321 13.13 -0.64 5.85
CA PRO A 321 12.28 -1.51 6.66
C PRO A 321 13.01 -2.06 7.89
N ALA A 322 14.30 -2.38 7.80
CA ALA A 322 15.09 -2.82 8.96
C ALA A 322 15.24 -1.70 10.02
N TRP A 323 15.43 -0.46 9.58
CA TRP A 323 15.47 0.71 10.46
C TRP A 323 14.11 0.97 11.13
N ILE A 324 13.01 0.91 10.38
CA ILE A 324 11.65 1.03 10.94
C ILE A 324 11.33 -0.12 11.91
N TYR A 325 11.84 -1.31 11.65
CA TYR A 325 11.73 -2.43 12.59
C TYR A 325 12.46 -2.16 13.91
N ASN A 326 13.67 -1.61 13.86
CA ASN A 326 14.39 -1.16 15.07
C ASN A 326 13.64 -0.04 15.80
N PHE A 327 13.03 0.88 15.06
CA PHE A 327 12.14 1.90 15.62
C PHE A 327 10.92 1.26 16.33
N MET A 328 10.30 0.24 15.74
CA MET A 328 9.21 -0.53 16.36
C MET A 328 9.66 -1.24 17.65
N LYS A 329 10.85 -1.84 17.66
CA LYS A 329 11.47 -2.39 18.89
C LYS A 329 11.66 -1.33 19.98
N PHE A 330 12.16 -0.14 19.60
CA PHE A 330 12.36 0.97 20.54
C PHE A 330 11.05 1.42 21.20
N HIS A 331 9.92 1.33 20.48
CA HIS A 331 8.58 1.61 21.01
C HIS A 331 7.87 0.39 21.62
N SER A 332 8.60 -0.68 21.93
CA SER A 332 8.07 -1.90 22.54
C SER A 332 6.90 -2.50 21.76
N PHE A 333 6.96 -2.44 20.42
CA PHE A 333 5.91 -2.95 19.53
C PHE A 333 4.53 -2.35 19.82
N SER A 334 4.46 -1.04 20.12
CA SER A 334 3.18 -0.33 20.18
C SER A 334 2.38 -0.48 18.88
N ILE A 335 1.05 -0.50 18.96
CA ILE A 335 0.19 -0.65 17.77
C ILE A 335 0.53 0.42 16.71
N GLY A 336 0.76 1.68 17.11
CA GLY A 336 1.16 2.75 16.19
C GLY A 336 2.46 2.43 15.44
N SER A 337 3.48 1.91 16.14
CA SER A 337 4.73 1.51 15.50
C SER A 337 4.58 0.26 14.60
N ILE A 338 3.67 -0.67 14.94
CA ILE A 338 3.37 -1.83 14.09
C ILE A 338 2.66 -1.38 12.81
N LEU A 339 1.67 -0.48 12.92
CA LEU A 339 0.96 0.07 11.77
C LEU A 339 1.89 0.86 10.84
N LEU A 340 2.82 1.64 11.41
CA LEU A 340 3.84 2.31 10.60
C LEU A 340 4.74 1.30 9.88
N TYR A 341 5.20 0.26 10.58
CA TYR A 341 6.00 -0.80 9.99
C TYR A 341 5.25 -1.50 8.83
N THR A 342 3.95 -1.76 8.98
CA THR A 342 3.14 -2.32 7.88
C THR A 342 3.15 -1.41 6.64
N GLU A 343 3.09 -0.08 6.80
CA GLU A 343 3.13 0.84 5.66
C GLU A 343 4.44 0.76 4.89
N PHE A 344 5.56 0.78 5.61
CA PHE A 344 6.87 0.71 4.97
C PHE A 344 7.08 -0.64 4.28
N CYS A 345 6.63 -1.76 4.88
CA CYS A 345 6.70 -3.06 4.21
C CYS A 345 5.87 -3.14 2.92
N ARG A 346 4.77 -2.37 2.80
CA ARG A 346 3.95 -2.34 1.58
C ARG A 346 4.59 -1.55 0.44
N VAL A 347 5.31 -0.47 0.76
CA VAL A 347 5.77 0.54 -0.22
C VAL A 347 7.29 0.70 -0.24
N SER A 348 8.08 -0.31 0.15
CA SER A 348 9.57 -0.25 0.13
C SER A 348 10.16 -0.26 -1.30
N VAL A 349 9.69 0.66 -2.12
CA VAL A 349 10.10 0.92 -3.49
C VAL A 349 10.41 2.41 -3.58
N LEU A 350 11.57 2.74 -4.14
CA LEU A 350 12.11 4.10 -4.19
C LEU A 350 12.00 4.73 -5.59
N SER A 351 11.10 4.21 -6.43
CA SER A 351 10.64 4.92 -7.63
C SER A 351 9.86 6.18 -7.24
N PRO A 352 9.66 7.15 -8.16
CA PRO A 352 8.83 8.31 -7.89
C PRO A 352 7.42 7.97 -7.35
N SER A 353 6.75 6.97 -7.94
CA SER A 353 5.47 6.47 -7.45
C SER A 353 5.53 5.89 -6.04
N GLY A 354 6.58 5.15 -5.73
CA GLY A 354 6.83 4.60 -4.39
C GLY A 354 7.05 5.71 -3.36
N ILE A 355 7.88 6.70 -3.68
CA ILE A 355 8.16 7.84 -2.79
C ILE A 355 6.89 8.67 -2.53
N VAL A 356 6.12 9.00 -3.56
CA VAL A 356 4.83 9.71 -3.38
C VAL A 356 3.88 8.87 -2.53
N GLY A 357 3.83 7.56 -2.73
CA GLY A 357 3.05 6.64 -1.90
C GLY A 357 3.47 6.66 -0.42
N ILE A 358 4.78 6.57 -0.13
CA ILE A 358 5.33 6.66 1.23
C ILE A 358 4.95 8.00 1.86
N LEU A 359 5.21 9.12 1.17
CA LEU A 359 4.92 10.46 1.68
C LEU A 359 3.43 10.64 1.95
N THR A 360 2.57 10.21 1.02
CA THR A 360 1.12 10.25 1.19
C THR A 360 0.70 9.46 2.42
N ASN A 361 1.17 8.22 2.57
CA ASN A 361 0.83 7.38 3.71
C ASN A 361 1.36 7.96 5.03
N LEU A 362 2.55 8.57 5.05
CA LEU A 362 3.10 9.26 6.21
C LEU A 362 2.25 10.46 6.63
N ILE A 363 1.81 11.27 5.67
CA ILE A 363 0.91 12.41 5.92
C ILE A 363 -0.42 11.90 6.49
N LEU A 364 -1.02 10.89 5.88
CA LEU A 364 -2.27 10.30 6.36
C LEU A 364 -2.12 9.67 7.75
N PHE A 365 -0.97 9.05 8.03
CA PHE A 365 -0.64 8.50 9.35
C PHE A 365 -0.45 9.60 10.40
N PHE A 366 0.14 10.73 10.03
CA PHE A 366 0.23 11.91 10.89
C PHE A 366 -1.15 12.47 11.22
N ILE A 367 -2.04 12.60 10.21
CA ILE A 367 -3.44 13.03 10.41
C ILE A 367 -4.17 12.07 11.36
N LEU A 368 -4.01 10.75 11.17
CA LEU A 368 -4.57 9.73 12.06
C LEU A 368 -4.08 9.89 13.51
N SER A 369 -2.77 10.09 13.68
CA SER A 369 -2.16 10.28 14.99
C SER A 369 -2.64 11.57 15.66
N PHE A 370 -2.79 12.65 14.90
CA PHE A 370 -3.33 13.92 15.38
C PHE A 370 -4.80 13.81 15.80
N ALA A 371 -5.64 13.20 14.96
CA ALA A 371 -7.06 12.98 15.26
C ALA A 371 -7.27 12.19 16.56
N TYR A 372 -6.46 11.15 16.79
CA TYR A 372 -6.49 10.40 18.04
C TYR A 372 -6.11 11.27 19.25
N LYS A 373 -5.05 12.09 19.15
CA LYS A 373 -4.66 13.00 20.25
C LYS A 373 -5.80 13.96 20.60
N LEU A 374 -6.43 14.54 19.60
CA LEU A 374 -7.56 15.45 19.76
C LEU A 374 -8.75 14.73 20.43
N TYR A 375 -9.07 13.52 20.01
CA TYR A 375 -10.11 12.69 20.63
C TYR A 375 -9.84 12.41 22.11
N LEU A 376 -8.61 12.01 22.46
CA LEU A 376 -8.24 11.80 23.87
C LEU A 376 -8.32 13.09 24.70
N PHE A 377 -7.93 14.22 24.12
CA PHE A 377 -8.03 15.52 24.78
C PHE A 377 -9.49 15.86 25.12
N MET A 378 -10.41 15.67 24.18
CA MET A 378 -11.85 15.90 24.39
C MET A 378 -12.43 15.00 25.50
N ILE A 379 -12.08 13.71 25.52
CA ILE A 379 -12.53 12.79 26.59
C ILE A 379 -12.02 13.24 27.97
N ARG A 380 -10.75 13.65 28.06
CA ARG A 380 -10.16 14.09 29.33
C ARG A 380 -10.82 15.37 29.85
N LYS A 381 -11.15 16.31 28.97
CA LYS A 381 -11.89 17.53 29.34
C LYS A 381 -13.28 17.20 29.88
N ASN A 382 -14.02 16.31 29.22
CA ASN A 382 -15.35 15.89 29.68
C ASN A 382 -15.34 15.16 31.03
N LYS A 383 -14.30 14.36 31.32
CA LYS A 383 -14.16 13.72 32.64
C LYS A 383 -13.88 14.73 33.76
N LYS A 384 -13.04 15.74 33.51
CA LYS A 384 -12.79 16.80 34.50
C LYS A 384 -14.06 17.62 34.79
N GLY A 385 -14.84 17.96 33.77
CA GLY A 385 -16.10 18.70 33.93
C GLY A 385 -17.19 17.92 34.68
N ARG A 386 -17.28 16.58 34.50
CA ARG A 386 -18.22 15.77 35.31
C ARG A 386 -17.83 15.70 36.77
N ASN A 387 -16.54 15.58 37.07
CA ASN A 387 -16.08 15.49 38.45
C ASN A 387 -16.25 16.82 39.22
N SER A 388 -16.18 17.98 38.54
CA SER A 388 -16.43 19.28 39.20
C SER A 388 -17.91 19.51 39.53
N ILE A 389 -18.84 19.09 38.65
CA ILE A 389 -20.28 19.22 38.88
C ILE A 389 -20.76 18.33 40.04
N THR A 390 -20.15 17.16 40.23
CA THR A 390 -20.47 16.30 41.39
C THR A 390 -19.97 16.85 42.72
N PHE A 391 -18.95 17.72 42.73
CA PHE A 391 -18.48 18.37 43.96
C PHE A 391 -19.34 19.58 44.35
N GLU A 392 -19.88 20.32 43.38
CA GLU A 392 -20.79 21.45 43.66
C GLU A 392 -22.18 21.00 44.14
N ASN A 393 -22.65 19.81 43.75
CA ASN A 393 -23.93 19.26 44.26
C ASN A 393 -23.80 18.53 45.61
N GLN A 394 -22.63 18.58 46.26
CA GLN A 394 -22.38 17.99 47.59
C GLN A 394 -22.00 19.03 48.65
N LEU A 395 -22.00 20.31 48.30
CA LEU A 395 -21.93 21.46 49.20
C LEU A 395 -23.31 22.14 49.22
#